data_AF-A0A2P7MXT2-F1
#
_entry.id   AF-A0A2P7MXT2-F1
#
_cell.length_a   1.000
_cell.length_b   1.000
_cell.length_c   1.000
_cell.angle_alpha   90.00
_cell.angle_beta   90.00
_cell.angle_gamma   90.00
#
_symmetry.space_group_name_H-M   'P 1'
#
loop_
_entity.id
_entity.type
_entity.pdbx_description
1 polymer ?
#
loop_
_entity_poly.entity_id
_entity_poly.type
_entity_poly.pdbx_seq_one_letter_code
_entity_poly.pdbx_strand_id
1 'polypeptide(L)'
;MQQPPRGYVTLARLGLVANGLAIPLGLAVILLDPTWRTANLVVGASAVLPTAVVGLVGSIALLKWRAWGQILAIVALSMALAVGLPYGIVRMALLSEGRLLTAVLSGLLWAATTAALVFWSRPSIRRYLI
;
A
#
# COMPACT_ATOMS: atom_id res chain seq x y z
N MET A 1 10.58 -13.01 -27.75
CA MET A 1 9.78 -12.53 -26.61
C MET A 1 10.74 -11.89 -25.61
N GLN A 2 10.61 -10.59 -25.33
CA GLN A 2 11.45 -9.93 -24.32
C GLN A 2 11.15 -10.56 -22.95
N GLN A 3 12.18 -10.86 -22.16
CA GLN A 3 11.96 -11.35 -20.80
C GLN A 3 11.27 -10.25 -19.97
N PRO A 4 10.31 -10.60 -19.09
CA PRO A 4 9.67 -9.60 -18.25
C PRO A 4 10.70 -8.92 -17.35
N PRO A 5 10.53 -7.61 -17.05
CA PRO A 5 11.42 -6.90 -16.13
C PRO A 5 11.57 -7.69 -14.83
N ARG A 6 12.81 -7.92 -14.41
CA ARG A 6 13.10 -8.69 -13.18
C ARG A 6 12.33 -8.08 -12.01
N GLY A 7 11.56 -8.92 -11.32
CA GLY A 7 10.73 -8.51 -10.18
C GLY A 7 9.29 -8.08 -10.52
N TYR A 8 8.89 -7.96 -11.79
CA TYR A 8 7.52 -7.56 -12.16
C TYR A 8 6.46 -8.47 -11.54
N VAL A 9 6.54 -9.77 -11.80
CA VAL A 9 5.55 -10.76 -11.31
C VAL A 9 5.63 -10.87 -9.79
N THR A 10 6.84 -10.82 -9.22
CA THR A 10 7.06 -10.89 -7.78
C THR A 10 6.41 -9.70 -7.07
N LEU A 11 6.64 -8.47 -7.54
CA LEU A 11 6.01 -7.27 -6.99
C LEU A 11 4.50 -7.26 -7.18
N ALA A 12 3.98 -7.74 -8.31
CA ALA A 12 2.54 -7.84 -8.53
C ALA A 12 1.88 -8.85 -7.56
N ARG A 13 2.53 -9.99 -7.29
CA ARG A 13 2.06 -10.97 -6.29
C ARG A 13 2.15 -10.42 -4.87
N LEU A 14 3.26 -9.76 -4.53
CA LEU A 14 3.42 -9.10 -3.23
C LEU A 14 2.34 -8.03 -3.03
N GLY A 15 2.06 -7.22 -4.05
CA GLY A 15 0.98 -6.24 -4.05
C GLY A 15 -0.38 -6.91 -3.83
N LEU A 16 -0.66 -8.03 -4.50
CA LEU A 16 -1.91 -8.77 -4.32
C LEU A 16 -2.08 -9.26 -2.88
N VAL A 17 -1.04 -9.90 -2.32
CA VAL A 17 -1.06 -10.42 -0.94
C VAL A 17 -1.16 -9.28 0.07
N ALA A 18 -0.35 -8.23 -0.08
CA ALA A 18 -0.34 -7.09 0.83
C ALA A 18 -1.69 -6.37 0.85
N ASN A 19 -2.28 -6.07 -0.31
CA ASN A 19 -3.59 -5.43 -0.38
C ASN A 19 -4.72 -6.37 0.09
N GLY A 20 -4.63 -7.66 -0.21
CA GLY A 20 -5.57 -8.68 0.26
C GLY A 20 -5.56 -8.83 1.79
N LEU A 21 -4.40 -8.72 2.43
CA LEU A 21 -4.25 -8.73 3.89
C LEU A 21 -4.57 -7.39 4.55
N ALA A 22 -4.34 -6.27 3.85
CA ALA A 22 -4.61 -4.93 4.39
C ALA A 22 -6.09 -4.72 4.73
N ILE A 23 -7.00 -5.34 3.98
CA ILE A 23 -8.45 -5.26 4.23
C ILE A 23 -8.84 -5.92 5.57
N PRO A 24 -8.59 -7.23 5.80
CA PRO A 24 -8.96 -7.88 7.06
C PRO A 24 -8.16 -7.32 8.25
N LEU A 25 -6.88 -6.97 8.06
CA LEU A 25 -6.08 -6.39 9.15
C LEU A 25 -6.55 -4.99 9.51
N GLY A 26 -6.86 -4.14 8.52
CA GLY A 26 -7.42 -2.82 8.76
C GLY A 26 -8.75 -2.90 9.50
N LEU A 27 -9.62 -3.84 9.11
CA LEU A 27 -10.89 -4.08 9.79
C LEU A 27 -10.68 -4.59 11.23
N ALA A 28 -9.74 -5.50 11.44
CA ALA A 28 -9.39 -6.01 12.77
C ALA A 28 -8.92 -4.88 13.70
N VAL A 29 -8.05 -3.98 13.23
CA VAL A 29 -7.58 -2.82 14.00
C VAL A 29 -8.74 -1.88 14.35
N ILE A 30 -9.67 -1.65 13.42
CA ILE A 30 -10.86 -0.82 13.65
C ILE A 30 -11.77 -1.43 14.74
N LEU A 31 -11.98 -2.74 14.70
CA LEU A 31 -12.91 -3.43 15.60
C LEU A 31 -12.31 -3.66 17.00
N LEU A 32 -11.04 -4.04 17.07
CA LEU A 32 -10.38 -4.54 18.28
C LEU A 32 -9.68 -3.46 19.12
N ASP A 33 -9.30 -2.32 18.55
CA ASP A 33 -8.62 -1.25 19.29
C ASP A 33 -9.64 -0.20 19.81
N PRO A 34 -9.93 -0.16 21.12
CA PRO A 34 -10.88 0.78 21.68
C PRO A 34 -10.29 2.19 21.85
N THR A 35 -8.97 2.34 21.95
CA THR A 35 -8.34 3.62 22.32
C THR A 35 -8.43 4.67 21.23
N TRP A 36 -8.49 4.27 19.95
CA TRP A 36 -8.46 5.17 18.78
C TRP A 36 -9.55 4.87 17.75
N ARG A 37 -10.66 4.28 18.19
CA ARG A 37 -11.71 3.73 17.32
C ARG A 37 -12.22 4.73 16.28
N THR A 38 -12.51 5.98 16.65
CA THR A 38 -13.00 7.01 15.70
C THR A 38 -11.96 7.37 14.64
N ALA A 39 -10.71 7.59 15.04
CA ALA A 39 -9.62 7.90 14.10
C ALA A 39 -9.34 6.72 13.16
N ASN A 40 -9.31 5.50 13.70
CA ASN A 40 -9.13 4.28 12.92
C ASN A 40 -10.30 4.05 11.96
N LEU A 41 -11.53 4.31 12.37
CA LEU A 41 -12.72 4.26 11.51
C LEU A 41 -12.63 5.27 10.38
N VAL A 42 -12.36 6.54 10.70
CA VAL A 42 -12.32 7.61 9.69
C VAL A 42 -11.19 7.36 8.69
N VAL A 43 -9.96 7.14 9.16
CA VAL A 43 -8.79 6.91 8.30
C VAL A 43 -8.92 5.58 7.54
N GLY A 44 -9.41 4.55 8.23
CA GLY A 44 -9.62 3.23 7.68
C GLY A 44 -10.65 3.23 6.55
N ALA A 45 -11.83 3.78 6.79
CA ALA A 45 -12.93 3.80 5.83
C ALA A 45 -12.69 4.79 4.67
N SER A 46 -12.15 5.99 4.96
CA SER A 46 -11.95 7.01 3.93
C SER A 46 -10.75 6.75 3.03
N ALA A 47 -9.72 6.07 3.54
CA ALA A 47 -8.43 6.06 2.86
C ALA A 47 -7.80 4.67 2.78
N VAL A 48 -7.67 3.93 3.88
CA VAL A 48 -6.97 2.63 3.88
C VAL A 48 -7.72 1.58 3.05
N LEU A 49 -9.03 1.43 3.25
CA LEU A 49 -9.85 0.46 2.52
C LEU A 49 -9.95 0.79 1.02
N PRO A 50 -10.28 2.04 0.61
CA PRO A 50 -10.24 2.41 -0.81
C PRO A 50 -8.87 2.18 -1.45
N THR A 51 -7.78 2.53 -0.75
CA THR A 51 -6.41 2.30 -1.24
C THR A 51 -6.14 0.82 -1.46
N ALA A 52 -6.52 -0.04 -0.51
CA ALA A 52 -6.32 -1.48 -0.62
C ALA A 52 -7.12 -2.08 -1.78
N VAL A 53 -8.36 -1.63 -2.00
CA VAL A 53 -9.19 -2.07 -3.14
C VAL A 53 -8.54 -1.68 -4.47
N VAL A 54 -8.11 -0.42 -4.63
CA VAL A 54 -7.43 0.04 -5.86
C VAL A 54 -6.13 -0.73 -6.08
N GLY A 55 -5.35 -0.98 -5.03
CA GLY A 55 -4.12 -1.76 -5.10
C GLY A 55 -4.35 -3.22 -5.47
N LEU A 56 -5.43 -3.83 -4.99
CA LEU A 56 -5.83 -5.19 -5.33
C LEU A 56 -6.24 -5.30 -6.81
N VAL A 57 -7.10 -4.40 -7.27
CA VAL A 57 -7.51 -4.34 -8.69
C VAL A 57 -6.30 -4.09 -9.60
N GLY A 58 -5.41 -3.16 -9.22
CA GLY A 58 -4.16 -2.90 -9.93
C GLY A 58 -3.25 -4.12 -10.00
N SER A 59 -3.09 -4.83 -8.89
CA SER A 59 -2.27 -6.05 -8.82
C SER A 59 -2.84 -7.18 -9.70
N ILE A 60 -4.17 -7.38 -9.70
CA ILE A 60 -4.83 -8.36 -10.59
C ILE A 60 -4.64 -7.97 -12.05
N ALA A 61 -4.80 -6.69 -12.40
CA ALA A 61 -4.61 -6.19 -13.75
C ALA A 61 -3.16 -6.39 -14.22
N LEU A 62 -2.17 -6.13 -13.36
CA LEU A 62 -0.76 -6.36 -13.64
C LEU A 62 -0.44 -7.85 -13.88
N LEU A 63 -1.03 -8.76 -13.10
CA LEU A 63 -0.89 -10.20 -13.32
C LEU A 63 -1.55 -10.68 -14.63
N LYS A 64 -2.55 -9.94 -15.12
CA LYS A 64 -3.17 -10.14 -16.44
C LYS A 64 -2.48 -9.34 -17.56
N TRP A 65 -1.29 -8.81 -17.31
CA TRP A 65 -0.48 -8.02 -18.26
C TRP A 65 -1.22 -6.81 -18.86
N ARG A 66 -2.11 -6.18 -18.08
CA ARG A 66 -2.84 -4.99 -18.53
C ARG A 66 -2.08 -3.72 -18.18
N ALA A 67 -1.79 -2.88 -19.19
CA ALA A 67 -1.08 -1.61 -19.03
C ALA A 67 -1.72 -0.65 -17.99
N TRP A 68 -3.05 -0.61 -17.90
CA TRP A 68 -3.75 0.23 -16.93
C TRP A 68 -3.56 -0.23 -15.47
N GLY A 69 -3.17 -1.48 -15.25
CA GLY A 69 -2.84 -2.00 -13.92
C GLY A 69 -1.67 -1.26 -13.28
N GLN A 70 -0.69 -0.82 -14.08
CA GLN A 70 0.44 -0.03 -13.61
C GLN A 70 -0.01 1.34 -13.07
N ILE A 71 -0.98 1.98 -13.72
CA ILE A 71 -1.53 3.26 -13.30
C ILE A 71 -2.24 3.10 -11.95
N LEU A 72 -3.09 2.07 -11.80
CA LEU A 72 -3.77 1.82 -10.53
C LEU A 72 -2.81 1.46 -9.39
N ALA A 73 -1.74 0.71 -9.68
CA ALA A 73 -0.70 0.43 -8.69
C ALA A 73 0.00 1.72 -8.20
N ILE A 74 0.33 2.64 -9.13
CA ILE A 74 0.91 3.94 -8.79
C ILE A 74 -0.07 4.77 -7.94
N VAL A 75 -1.35 4.81 -8.32
CA VAL A 75 -2.38 5.55 -7.57
C VAL A 75 -2.53 4.98 -6.16
N ALA A 76 -2.65 3.65 -6.02
CA ALA A 76 -2.76 3.00 -4.72
C ALA A 76 -1.52 3.27 -3.84
N LEU A 77 -0.32 3.14 -4.38
CA LEU A 77 0.91 3.41 -3.62
C LEU A 77 1.01 4.89 -3.21
N SER A 78 0.57 5.82 -4.07
CA SER A 78 0.53 7.25 -3.75
C SER A 78 -0.48 7.56 -2.64
N MET A 79 -1.67 6.96 -2.69
CA MET A 79 -2.66 7.08 -1.61
C MET A 79 -2.13 6.49 -0.30
N ALA A 80 -1.48 5.33 -0.35
CA ALA A 80 -0.88 4.69 0.82
C ALA A 80 0.19 5.59 1.48
N LEU A 81 1.03 6.25 0.68
CA LEU A 81 2.02 7.20 1.18
C LEU A 81 1.36 8.45 1.78
N ALA A 82 0.35 9.00 1.10
CA ALA A 82 -0.37 10.19 1.54
C ALA A 82 -1.09 9.99 2.88
N VAL A 83 -1.50 8.76 3.19
CA VAL A 83 -2.23 8.43 4.43
C VAL A 83 -1.29 7.92 5.51
N GLY A 84 -0.40 6.98 5.16
CA GLY A 84 0.43 6.25 6.11
C GLY A 84 1.40 7.14 6.87
N LEU A 85 2.00 8.13 6.19
CA LEU A 85 2.94 9.05 6.82
C LEU A 85 2.28 9.99 7.85
N PRO A 86 1.24 10.78 7.51
CA PRO A 86 0.61 11.65 8.51
C PRO A 86 -0.05 10.86 9.64
N TYR A 87 -0.72 9.74 9.35
CA TYR A 87 -1.31 8.90 10.41
C TYR A 87 -0.23 8.34 11.35
N GLY A 88 0.90 7.87 10.82
CA GLY A 88 2.03 7.41 11.61
C GLY A 88 2.62 8.51 12.51
N ILE A 89 2.81 9.72 11.98
CA ILE A 89 3.30 10.88 12.75
C ILE A 89 2.35 11.23 13.89
N VAL A 90 1.06 11.37 13.60
CA VAL A 90 0.03 11.70 14.59
C VAL A 90 -0.03 10.63 15.69
N ARG A 91 0.04 9.35 15.31
CA ARG A 91 0.06 8.23 16.25
C ARG A 91 1.30 8.26 17.15
N MET A 92 2.49 8.52 16.61
CA MET A 92 3.73 8.63 17.39
C MET A 92 3.74 9.85 18.33
N ALA A 93 3.15 10.97 17.92
CA ALA A 93 3.05 12.17 18.73
C ALA A 93 2.15 11.95 19.96
N LEU A 94 1.04 11.22 19.78
CA LEU A 94 -0.01 11.09 20.79
C LEU A 94 0.07 9.81 21.64
N LEU A 95 0.70 8.73 21.15
CA LEU A 95 0.93 7.51 21.94
C LEU A 95 2.40 7.40 22.36
N SER A 96 2.63 7.21 23.67
CA SER A 96 3.95 6.94 24.25
C SER A 96 4.31 5.46 24.20
N GLU A 97 3.32 4.57 24.35
CA GLU A 97 3.52 3.12 24.31
C GLU A 97 3.89 2.64 22.91
N GLY A 98 4.91 1.78 22.82
CA GLY A 98 5.33 1.16 21.56
C GLY A 98 5.84 2.16 20.51
N ARG A 99 6.25 3.37 20.92
CA ARG A 99 6.67 4.46 20.01
C ARG A 99 7.82 4.06 19.09
N LEU A 100 8.84 3.38 19.61
CA LEU A 100 9.97 2.89 18.81
C LEU A 100 9.50 1.86 17.76
N LEU A 101 8.68 0.88 18.16
CA LEU A 101 8.16 -0.13 17.25
C LEU A 101 7.30 0.50 16.15
N THR A 102 6.42 1.43 16.52
CA THR A 102 5.59 2.17 15.58
C THR A 102 6.44 2.99 14.60
N ALA A 103 7.46 3.69 15.10
CA ALA A 103 8.38 4.45 14.26
C ALA A 103 9.12 3.57 13.25
N VAL A 104 9.66 2.44 13.70
CA VAL A 104 10.38 1.49 12.85
C VAL A 104 9.43 0.89 11.80
N LEU A 105 8.25 0.40 12.19
CA LEU A 105 7.30 -0.21 11.27
C LEU A 105 6.76 0.81 10.25
N SER A 106 6.38 2.01 10.70
CA SER A 106 5.92 3.08 9.79
C SER A 106 7.03 3.51 8.83
N GLY A 107 8.27 3.64 9.30
CA GLY A 107 9.42 3.97 8.46
C GLY A 107 9.73 2.90 7.41
N LEU A 108 9.73 1.62 7.81
CA LEU A 108 9.93 0.49 6.90
C LEU A 108 8.81 0.41 5.87
N LEU A 109 7.56 0.56 6.29
CA LEU A 109 6.41 0.57 5.39
C LEU A 109 6.51 1.71 4.38
N TRP A 110 6.88 2.91 4.83
CA TRP A 110 7.07 4.06 3.96
C TRP A 110 8.19 3.85 2.93
N ALA A 111 9.33 3.32 3.38
CA ALA A 111 10.46 3.02 2.49
C ALA A 111 10.09 1.95 1.46
N ALA A 112 9.40 0.87 1.87
CA ALA A 112 8.94 -0.19 0.98
C ALA A 112 7.92 0.33 -0.04
N THR A 113 6.97 1.16 0.40
CA THR A 113 5.94 1.73 -0.47
C THR A 113 6.55 2.70 -1.49
N THR A 114 7.51 3.53 -1.07
CA THR A 114 8.27 4.42 -1.95
C THR A 114 9.10 3.63 -2.96
N ALA A 115 9.79 2.57 -2.52
CA ALA A 115 10.57 1.71 -3.42
C ALA A 115 9.69 1.02 -4.47
N ALA A 116 8.52 0.51 -4.08
CA ALA A 116 7.54 -0.05 -5.00
C ALA A 116 7.02 1.00 -5.99
N LEU A 117 6.73 2.22 -5.51
CA LEU A 117 6.28 3.32 -6.36
C LEU A 117 7.34 3.66 -7.41
N VAL A 118 8.60 3.85 -6.99
CA VAL A 118 9.73 4.11 -7.90
C VAL A 118 9.89 3.00 -8.93
N PHE A 119 9.72 1.74 -8.53
CA PHE A 119 9.76 0.61 -9.47
C PHE A 119 8.66 0.78 -10.54
N TRP A 120 7.40 0.94 -10.12
CA TRP A 120 6.27 1.06 -11.04
C TRP A 120 6.28 2.34 -11.88
N SER A 121 6.95 3.40 -11.44
CA SER A 121 7.11 4.63 -12.24
C SER A 121 8.13 4.50 -13.39
N ARG A 122 8.88 3.39 -13.48
CA ARG A 122 9.89 3.24 -14.54
C ARG A 122 9.26 3.11 -15.93
N PRO A 123 9.72 3.89 -16.93
CA PRO A 123 9.16 3.86 -18.29
C PRO A 123 9.40 2.52 -19.00
N SER A 124 10.42 1.75 -18.59
CA SER A 124 10.69 0.41 -19.11
C SER A 124 9.56 -0.58 -18.85
N ILE A 125 8.85 -0.45 -17.73
CA ILE A 125 7.71 -1.31 -17.41
C ILE A 125 6.53 -1.00 -18.33
N ARG A 126 6.27 0.29 -18.57
CA ARG A 126 5.18 0.72 -19.46
C ARG A 126 5.37 0.23 -20.88
N ARG A 127 6.61 0.29 -21.39
CA ARG A 127 6.95 -0.21 -22.73
C ARG A 127 6.77 -1.72 -22.90
N TYR A 128 6.80 -2.49 -21.81
CA TYR A 128 6.58 -3.94 -21.85
C TYR A 128 5.09 -4.31 -21.93
N LEU A 129 4.20 -3.42 -21.48
CA LEU A 129 2.76 -3.69 -21.36
C LEU A 129 1.93 -3.17 -22.56
N ILE A 130 2.57 -2.48 -23.51
CA ILE A 130 1.99 -1.97 -24.76
C ILE A 130 2.42 -2.90 -25.88
#